data_AF-A0A7Y4CRA2-F1
#
_entry.id   AF-A0A7Y4CRA2-F1
#
_cell.length_a   1.000
_cell.length_b   1.000
_cell.length_c   1.000
_cell.angle_alpha   90.00
_cell.angle_beta   90.00
_cell.angle_gamma   90.00
#
_symmetry.space_group_name_H-M   'P 1'
#
loop_
_entity.id
_entity.type
_entity.pdbx_description
1 polymer ?
#
loop_
_entity_poly.entity_id
_entity_poly.type
_entity_poly.pdbx_seq_one_letter_code
_entity_poly.pdbx_strand_id
1 'polypeptide(L)'
;MKNFFDSELMLSSSLNFVLLSLGLTLLLHLPLWCGFNLSRRKWKRMDYLWPLLAGIGMLGAVSEIRAKVAGDWVETEQTRAVAILESVQQFSLDKLRSDVCNGQPSLDNYGQHHEACLWYLNTAMTFKDVDFTLLPNAADFTVPAPSVSLVESDAVWVSGMLNQYEKQKNQYIKTREAQVKQPLESLFWYVSPYLVCFAIALRLTKVTAELKLDKLG
;
A
#
# COMPACT_ATOMS: atom_id res chain seq x y z
N MET A 1 15.14 8.87 22.29
CA MET A 1 14.93 8.37 20.92
C MET A 1 15.15 9.54 19.98
N LYS A 2 16.13 9.47 19.07
CA LYS A 2 16.23 10.46 17.98
C LYS A 2 15.11 10.12 17.02
N ASN A 3 14.21 11.05 16.74
CA ASN A 3 13.16 10.81 15.76
C ASN A 3 13.79 10.66 14.38
N PHE A 4 13.12 9.96 13.47
CA PHE A 4 13.52 9.85 12.05
C PHE A 4 13.87 11.24 11.43
N PHE A 5 13.13 12.26 11.84
CA PHE A 5 13.35 13.66 11.44
C PHE A 5 14.59 14.32 12.08
N ASP A 6 15.11 13.79 13.18
CA ASP A 6 16.35 14.25 13.83
C ASP A 6 17.60 13.57 13.23
N SER A 7 17.44 12.37 12.66
CA SER A 7 18.54 11.61 12.04
C SER A 7 18.78 11.97 10.58
N GLU A 8 17.72 12.32 9.85
CA GLU A 8 17.79 12.58 8.41
C GLU A 8 17.56 14.06 8.11
N LEU A 9 18.60 14.87 8.32
CA LEU A 9 18.61 16.33 8.10
C LEU A 9 18.02 16.73 6.73
N MET A 10 18.18 15.89 5.70
CA MET A 10 17.68 16.17 4.35
C MET A 10 16.16 15.99 4.20
N LEU A 11 15.59 14.96 4.83
CA LEU A 11 14.17 14.62 4.73
C LEU A 11 13.32 15.40 5.75
N SER A 12 13.96 16.08 6.70
CA SER A 12 13.27 16.82 7.76
C SER A 12 12.69 18.16 7.33
N SER A 13 13.20 18.77 6.25
CA SER A 13 12.69 20.04 5.73
C SER A 13 12.96 20.21 4.24
N SER A 14 11.94 20.66 3.50
CA SER A 14 12.07 21.04 2.10
C SER A 14 13.09 22.16 1.87
N LEU A 15 13.38 22.98 2.88
CA LEU A 15 14.43 24.00 2.82
C LEU A 15 15.82 23.38 2.67
N ASN A 16 16.07 22.24 3.33
CA ASN A 16 17.38 21.60 3.26
C ASN A 16 17.67 21.12 1.83
N PHE A 17 16.67 20.59 1.13
CA PHE A 17 16.75 20.26 -0.30
C PHE A 17 17.13 21.47 -1.17
N VAL A 18 16.51 22.64 -0.94
CA VAL A 18 16.81 23.87 -1.67
C VAL A 18 18.25 24.33 -1.40
N LEU A 19 18.66 24.36 -0.13
CA LEU A 19 20.00 24.77 0.29
C LEU A 19 21.09 23.87 -0.30
N LEU A 20 20.89 22.55 -0.30
CA LEU A 20 21.83 21.61 -0.91
C LEU A 20 21.89 21.79 -2.43
N SER A 21 20.74 21.97 -3.09
CA SER A 21 20.71 22.19 -4.54
C SER A 21 21.49 23.46 -4.92
N LEU A 22 21.32 24.54 -4.15
CA LEU A 22 22.07 25.78 -4.32
C LEU A 22 23.57 25.58 -4.02
N GLY A 23 23.91 24.91 -2.92
CA GLY A 23 25.30 24.63 -2.53
C GLY A 23 26.04 23.77 -3.56
N LEU A 24 25.41 22.70 -4.05
CA LEU A 24 25.95 21.86 -5.13
C LEU A 24 26.10 22.63 -6.43
N THR A 25 25.15 23.51 -6.75
CA THR A 25 25.24 24.36 -7.94
C THR A 25 26.45 25.29 -7.82
N LEU A 26 26.63 25.98 -6.69
CA LEU A 26 27.81 26.82 -6.45
C LEU A 26 29.12 26.04 -6.55
N LEU A 27 29.19 24.87 -5.90
CA LEU A 27 30.36 23.97 -5.94
C LEU A 27 30.73 23.57 -7.37
N LEU A 28 29.74 23.16 -8.18
CA LEU A 28 29.97 22.78 -9.58
C LEU A 28 30.32 23.96 -10.49
N HIS A 29 29.97 25.19 -10.11
CA HIS A 29 30.36 26.41 -10.83
C HIS A 29 31.77 26.91 -10.48
N LEU A 30 32.34 26.52 -9.34
CA LEU A 30 33.70 26.95 -8.93
C LEU A 30 34.77 26.69 -10.01
N PRO A 31 34.86 25.50 -10.64
CA PRO A 31 35.83 25.26 -11.72
C PRO A 31 35.63 26.21 -12.91
N LEU A 32 34.38 26.52 -13.27
CA LEU A 32 34.07 27.44 -14.36
C LEU A 32 34.53 28.87 -14.04
N TRP A 33 34.42 29.30 -12.78
CA TRP A 33 34.91 30.59 -12.31
C TRP A 33 36.44 30.65 -12.27
N CYS A 34 37.10 29.56 -11.87
CA CYS A 34 38.55 29.42 -11.92
C CYS A 34 39.13 29.24 -13.34
N GLY A 35 38.31 29.37 -14.39
CA GLY A 35 38.76 29.29 -15.79
C GLY A 35 38.85 27.88 -16.35
N PHE A 36 38.55 26.84 -15.57
CA PHE A 36 38.51 25.46 -16.03
C PHE A 36 37.14 25.14 -16.64
N ASN A 37 37.04 25.27 -17.96
CA ASN A 37 35.87 24.82 -18.72
C ASN A 37 36.18 23.53 -19.49
N LEU A 38 35.23 22.58 -19.47
CA LEU A 38 35.34 21.36 -20.26
C LEU A 38 35.09 21.65 -21.75
N SER A 39 35.60 20.77 -22.63
CA SER A 39 35.34 20.90 -24.06
C SER A 39 33.87 20.59 -24.41
N ARG A 40 33.38 21.13 -25.52
CA ARG A 40 32.01 20.92 -26.01
C ARG A 40 31.60 19.44 -26.09
N ARG A 41 32.53 18.56 -26.49
CA ARG A 41 32.29 17.10 -26.54
C ARG A 41 32.07 16.49 -25.16
N LYS A 42 32.81 16.95 -24.13
CA LYS A 42 32.67 16.44 -22.75
C LYS A 42 31.34 16.90 -22.12
N TRP A 43 30.93 18.14 -22.36
CA TRP A 43 29.61 18.62 -21.92
C TRP A 43 28.45 17.88 -22.58
N LYS A 44 28.57 17.53 -23.87
CA LYS A 44 27.60 16.65 -24.54
C LYS A 44 27.49 15.26 -23.89
N ARG A 45 28.60 14.68 -23.41
CA ARG A 45 28.55 13.40 -22.68
C ARG A 45 27.87 13.54 -21.32
N MET A 46 28.09 14.65 -20.64
CA MET A 46 27.42 14.97 -19.37
C MET A 46 25.89 15.05 -19.51
N ASP A 47 25.38 15.32 -20.72
CA ASP A 47 23.96 15.40 -21.01
C ASP A 47 23.22 14.06 -20.85
N TYR A 48 23.93 12.94 -20.94
CA TYR A 48 23.38 11.61 -20.66
C TYR A 48 23.36 11.27 -19.17
N LEU A 49 24.19 11.94 -18.36
CA LEU A 49 24.33 11.65 -16.94
C LEU A 49 23.18 12.27 -16.12
N TRP A 50 22.81 13.52 -16.37
CA TRP A 50 21.75 14.18 -15.60
C TRP A 50 20.36 13.49 -15.71
N PRO A 51 19.88 12.99 -16.88
CA PRO A 51 18.59 12.32 -16.93
C PRO A 51 18.63 10.95 -16.25
N LEU A 52 19.78 10.28 -16.25
CA LEU A 52 19.96 9.01 -15.53
C LEU A 52 19.87 9.23 -14.01
N LEU A 53 20.56 10.26 -13.49
CA LEU A 53 20.47 10.62 -12.08
C LEU A 53 19.05 11.06 -11.69
N ALA A 54 18.39 11.86 -12.53
CA ALA A 54 17.01 12.28 -12.32
C ALA A 54 16.04 11.09 -12.35
N GLY A 55 16.25 10.13 -13.26
CA GLY A 55 15.44 8.91 -13.35
C GLY A 55 15.53 8.04 -12.10
N ILE A 56 16.75 7.81 -11.58
CA ILE A 56 16.95 7.08 -10.32
C ILE A 56 16.32 7.84 -9.14
N GLY A 57 16.47 9.17 -9.12
CA GLY A 57 15.78 10.03 -8.16
C GLY A 57 14.26 9.84 -8.18
N MET A 58 13.67 9.83 -9.37
CA MET A 58 12.23 9.64 -9.54
C MET A 58 11.75 8.26 -9.07
N LEU A 59 12.54 7.19 -9.27
CA LEU A 59 12.21 5.86 -8.75
C LEU A 59 12.11 5.82 -7.23
N GLY A 60 13.01 6.51 -6.52
CA GLY A 60 12.93 6.62 -5.05
C GLY A 60 11.68 7.36 -4.59
N ALA A 61 11.27 8.42 -5.31
CA ALA A 61 10.03 9.14 -5.03
C ALA A 61 8.78 8.29 -5.29
N VAL A 62 8.76 7.52 -6.38
CA VAL A 62 7.66 6.58 -6.68
C VAL A 62 7.54 5.50 -5.60
N SER A 63 8.68 4.96 -5.13
CA SER A 63 8.69 3.99 -4.02
C SER A 63 8.11 4.57 -2.73
N GLU A 64 8.43 5.82 -2.39
CA GLU A 64 7.86 6.50 -1.23
C GLU A 64 6.35 6.71 -1.35
N ILE A 65 5.90 7.20 -2.51
CA ILE A 65 4.47 7.41 -2.75
C ILE A 65 3.72 6.08 -2.67
N ARG A 66 4.25 5.01 -3.27
CA ARG A 66 3.65 3.67 -3.19
C ARG A 66 3.52 3.21 -1.74
N ALA A 67 4.60 3.30 -0.96
CA ALA A 67 4.62 2.85 0.43
C ALA A 67 3.66 3.67 1.31
N LYS A 68 3.61 5.00 1.11
CA LYS A 68 2.69 5.89 1.82
C LYS A 68 1.23 5.57 1.48
N VAL A 69 0.89 5.53 0.20
CA VAL A 69 -0.46 5.20 -0.26
C VAL A 69 -0.87 3.83 0.27
N ALA A 70 0.01 2.81 0.15
CA ALA A 70 -0.25 1.50 0.72
C ALA A 70 -0.54 1.58 2.22
N GLY A 71 0.27 2.31 2.99
CA GLY A 71 0.04 2.53 4.42
C GLY A 71 -1.33 3.13 4.75
N ASP A 72 -1.78 4.12 3.99
CA ASP A 72 -3.10 4.76 4.18
C ASP A 72 -4.26 3.80 3.87
N TRP A 73 -4.08 2.84 2.94
CA TRP A 73 -5.10 1.86 2.57
C TRP A 73 -5.14 0.62 3.46
N VAL A 74 -4.01 0.19 4.05
CA VAL A 74 -3.89 -1.05 4.84
C VAL A 74 -4.93 -1.12 5.97
N GLU A 75 -5.09 -0.04 6.74
CA GLU A 75 -6.05 -0.01 7.85
C GLU A 75 -7.48 -0.12 7.34
N THR A 76 -7.82 0.65 6.30
CA THR A 76 -9.15 0.64 5.67
C THR A 76 -9.49 -0.74 5.10
N GLU A 77 -8.54 -1.40 4.45
CA GLU A 77 -8.73 -2.75 3.90
C GLU A 77 -8.90 -3.79 5.01
N GLN A 78 -8.16 -3.68 6.12
CA GLN A 78 -8.35 -4.52 7.29
C GLN A 78 -9.75 -4.34 7.90
N THR A 79 -10.19 -3.10 8.12
CA THR A 79 -11.55 -2.82 8.64
C THR A 79 -12.62 -3.39 7.72
N ARG A 80 -12.46 -3.28 6.39
CA ARG A 80 -13.41 -3.84 5.43
C ARG A 80 -13.50 -5.37 5.52
N ALA A 81 -12.37 -6.06 5.66
CA ALA A 81 -12.36 -7.51 5.81
C ALA A 81 -12.99 -7.94 7.15
N VAL A 82 -12.67 -7.25 8.24
CA VAL A 82 -13.27 -7.49 9.57
C VAL A 82 -14.79 -7.30 9.52
N ALA A 83 -15.27 -6.19 8.95
CA ALA A 83 -16.70 -5.89 8.86
C ALA A 83 -17.50 -6.96 8.08
N ILE A 84 -16.89 -7.65 7.13
CA ILE A 84 -17.53 -8.77 6.42
C ILE A 84 -17.74 -9.96 7.36
N LEU A 85 -16.72 -10.34 8.15
CA LEU A 85 -16.85 -11.43 9.12
C LEU A 85 -17.86 -11.08 10.22
N GLU A 86 -17.82 -9.85 10.73
CA GLU A 86 -18.81 -9.34 11.69
C GLU A 86 -20.24 -9.41 11.13
N SER A 87 -20.43 -9.05 9.86
CA SER A 87 -21.73 -9.13 9.20
C SER A 87 -22.25 -10.57 9.09
N VAL A 88 -21.39 -11.54 8.76
CA VAL A 88 -21.78 -12.96 8.70
C VAL A 88 -22.10 -13.50 10.10
N GLN A 89 -21.29 -13.16 11.10
CA GLN A 89 -21.55 -13.52 12.49
C GLN A 89 -22.89 -12.95 12.97
N GLN A 90 -23.12 -11.65 12.78
CA GLN A 90 -24.36 -11.00 13.18
C GLN A 90 -25.56 -11.61 12.45
N PHE A 91 -25.45 -11.85 11.15
CA PHE A 91 -26.49 -12.53 10.37
C PHE A 91 -26.86 -13.90 10.95
N SER A 92 -25.86 -14.72 11.30
CA SER A 92 -26.10 -16.05 11.87
C SER A 92 -26.81 -15.97 13.24
N LEU A 93 -26.42 -15.02 14.09
CA LEU A 93 -27.06 -14.78 15.39
C LEU A 93 -28.49 -14.24 15.25
N ASP A 94 -28.73 -13.35 14.30
CA ASP A 94 -30.06 -12.80 14.05
C ASP A 94 -31.01 -13.86 13.50
N LYS A 95 -30.52 -14.77 12.64
CA LYS A 95 -31.30 -15.94 12.17
C LYS A 95 -31.64 -16.91 13.30
N LEU A 96 -30.72 -17.15 14.24
CA LEU A 96 -31.01 -17.94 15.44
C LEU A 96 -32.06 -17.29 16.35
N ARG A 97 -32.11 -15.95 16.38
CA ARG A 97 -33.13 -15.19 17.14
C ARG A 97 -34.47 -15.10 16.42
N SER A 98 -34.50 -15.34 15.11
CA SER A 98 -35.70 -15.23 14.29
C SER A 98 -36.72 -16.34 14.56
N ASP A 99 -37.93 -16.15 14.03
CA ASP A 99 -39.03 -17.13 14.11
C ASP A 99 -38.69 -18.47 13.44
N VAL A 100 -37.66 -18.51 12.59
CA VAL A 100 -37.18 -19.76 11.98
C VAL A 100 -36.73 -20.76 13.06
N CYS A 101 -36.12 -20.27 14.15
CA CYS A 101 -35.57 -21.10 15.22
C CYS A 101 -36.29 -20.97 16.57
N ASN A 102 -36.97 -19.85 16.82
CA ASN A 102 -37.74 -19.64 18.05
C ASN A 102 -39.26 -19.83 17.87
N GLY A 103 -39.74 -19.92 16.63
CA GLY A 103 -41.16 -20.13 16.33
C GLY A 103 -41.60 -21.59 16.54
N GLN A 104 -42.92 -21.81 16.58
CA GLN A 104 -43.50 -23.16 16.52
C GLN A 104 -43.74 -23.54 15.04
N PRO A 105 -42.88 -24.38 14.43
CA PRO A 105 -43.11 -24.83 13.06
C PRO A 105 -44.33 -25.73 12.98
N SER A 106 -44.99 -25.78 11.81
CA SER A 106 -45.98 -26.82 11.53
C SER A 106 -45.33 -28.20 11.59
N LEU A 107 -46.09 -29.23 12.00
CA LEU A 107 -45.61 -30.62 12.10
C LEU A 107 -44.93 -31.11 10.82
N ASP A 108 -45.42 -30.68 9.65
CA ASP A 108 -44.90 -31.08 8.33
C ASP A 108 -43.54 -30.44 7.99
N ASN A 109 -43.21 -29.29 8.59
CA ASN A 109 -41.97 -28.56 8.31
C ASN A 109 -40.94 -28.63 9.46
N TYR A 110 -41.24 -29.35 10.55
CA TYR A 110 -40.38 -29.44 11.73
C TYR A 110 -38.94 -29.86 11.38
N GLY A 111 -38.78 -30.85 10.48
CA GLY A 111 -37.46 -31.32 10.04
C GLY A 111 -36.64 -30.25 9.30
N GLN A 112 -37.27 -29.49 8.39
CA GLN A 112 -36.60 -28.43 7.63
C GLN A 112 -36.16 -27.26 8.53
N HIS A 113 -37.01 -26.88 9.49
CA HIS A 113 -36.65 -25.87 10.49
C HIS A 113 -35.50 -26.32 11.39
N HIS A 114 -35.53 -27.57 11.85
CA HIS A 114 -34.48 -28.13 12.69
C HIS A 114 -33.12 -28.13 11.98
N GLU A 115 -33.06 -28.63 10.73
CA GLU A 115 -31.84 -28.63 9.93
C GLU A 115 -31.32 -27.21 9.65
N ALA A 116 -32.22 -26.26 9.36
CA ALA A 116 -31.87 -24.87 9.17
C ALA A 116 -31.23 -24.25 10.42
N CYS A 117 -31.83 -24.47 11.58
CA CYS A 117 -31.34 -23.92 12.85
C CYS A 117 -30.02 -24.54 13.29
N LEU A 118 -29.82 -25.83 13.04
CA LEU A 118 -28.52 -26.47 13.25
C LEU A 118 -27.45 -25.85 12.37
N TRP A 119 -27.76 -25.55 11.10
CA TRP A 119 -26.81 -24.88 10.21
C TRP A 119 -26.47 -23.46 10.69
N TYR A 120 -27.45 -22.64 11.08
CA TYR A 120 -27.19 -21.31 11.64
C TYR A 120 -26.37 -21.38 12.94
N LEU A 121 -26.67 -22.35 13.82
CA LEU A 121 -25.93 -22.55 15.08
C LEU A 121 -24.49 -22.95 14.79
N ASN A 122 -24.28 -23.93 13.92
CA ASN A 122 -22.95 -24.39 13.54
C ASN A 122 -22.14 -23.26 12.89
N THR A 123 -22.80 -22.45 12.06
CA THR A 123 -22.19 -21.26 11.45
C THR A 123 -21.82 -20.24 12.52
N ALA A 124 -22.73 -19.87 13.43
CA ALA A 124 -22.43 -18.92 14.50
C ALA A 124 -21.29 -19.39 15.43
N MET A 125 -21.21 -20.71 15.66
CA MET A 125 -20.17 -21.32 16.49
C MET A 125 -18.78 -21.26 15.86
N THR A 126 -18.63 -21.23 14.53
CA THR A 126 -17.29 -21.06 13.92
C THR A 126 -16.71 -19.66 14.15
N PHE A 127 -17.56 -18.66 14.37
CA PHE A 127 -17.14 -17.28 14.68
C PHE A 127 -16.94 -17.02 16.17
N LYS A 128 -17.24 -18.00 17.03
CA LYS A 128 -17.14 -17.82 18.48
C LYS A 128 -15.67 -17.73 18.91
N ASP A 129 -15.36 -16.70 19.72
CA ASP A 129 -14.03 -16.47 20.30
C ASP A 129 -12.91 -16.26 19.25
N VAL A 130 -13.27 -15.91 18.02
CA VAL A 130 -12.30 -15.62 16.95
C VAL A 130 -11.95 -14.13 16.95
N ASP A 131 -10.65 -13.84 16.94
CA ASP A 131 -10.15 -12.49 16.73
C ASP A 131 -10.12 -12.16 15.23
N PHE A 132 -11.10 -11.38 14.78
CA PHE A 132 -11.19 -10.97 13.37
C PHE A 132 -10.05 -10.05 12.94
N THR A 133 -9.38 -9.36 13.87
CA THR A 133 -8.26 -8.48 13.53
C THR A 133 -7.08 -9.24 12.93
N LEU A 134 -6.98 -10.54 13.20
CA LEU A 134 -5.94 -11.44 12.68
C LEU A 134 -6.22 -11.95 11.25
N LEU A 135 -7.38 -11.62 10.68
CA LEU A 135 -7.79 -12.05 9.34
C LEU A 135 -7.62 -13.57 9.09
N PRO A 136 -8.37 -14.43 9.83
CA PRO A 136 -8.36 -15.90 9.69
C PRO A 136 -8.73 -16.41 8.28
N ASN A 137 -8.63 -17.70 7.99
CA ASN A 137 -8.96 -18.20 6.64
C ASN A 137 -10.48 -18.36 6.48
N ALA A 138 -11.01 -18.01 5.30
CA ALA A 138 -12.45 -18.19 5.02
C ALA A 138 -12.91 -19.66 5.16
N ALA A 139 -12.02 -20.60 4.89
CA ALA A 139 -12.27 -22.03 4.99
C ALA A 139 -12.66 -22.47 6.42
N ASP A 140 -12.14 -21.78 7.44
CA ASP A 140 -12.41 -22.10 8.86
C ASP A 140 -13.88 -21.80 9.25
N PHE A 141 -14.57 -20.96 8.46
CA PHE A 141 -15.96 -20.56 8.67
C PHE A 141 -16.95 -21.29 7.76
N THR A 142 -16.47 -22.14 6.86
CA THR A 142 -17.34 -22.76 5.85
C THR A 142 -18.08 -23.95 6.45
N VAL A 143 -19.40 -23.83 6.58
CA VAL A 143 -20.28 -24.90 7.06
C VAL A 143 -21.13 -25.44 5.90
N PRO A 144 -21.10 -26.75 5.61
CA PRO A 144 -21.92 -27.35 4.54
C PRO A 144 -23.41 -27.03 4.73
N ALA A 145 -24.03 -26.44 3.71
CA ALA A 145 -25.44 -26.08 3.77
C ALA A 145 -26.33 -27.34 3.61
N PRO A 146 -27.40 -27.46 4.42
CA PRO A 146 -28.41 -28.50 4.22
C PRO A 146 -29.20 -28.27 2.92
N SER A 147 -29.69 -29.34 2.31
CA SER A 147 -30.54 -29.29 1.11
C SER A 147 -32.00 -28.95 1.44
N VAL A 148 -32.21 -27.82 2.14
CA VAL A 148 -33.53 -27.30 2.51
C VAL A 148 -33.74 -25.93 1.88
N SER A 149 -34.92 -25.72 1.29
CA SER A 149 -35.28 -24.46 0.60
C SER A 149 -35.20 -23.24 1.53
N LEU A 150 -35.40 -23.44 2.83
CA LEU A 150 -35.38 -22.41 3.86
C LEU A 150 -34.00 -21.75 4.03
N VAL A 151 -32.92 -22.42 3.65
CA VAL A 151 -31.53 -21.98 3.85
C VAL A 151 -30.82 -21.72 2.53
N GLU A 152 -31.35 -22.16 1.39
CA GLU A 152 -30.68 -22.10 0.09
C GLU A 152 -30.17 -20.68 -0.25
N SER A 153 -31.03 -19.66 -0.14
CA SER A 153 -30.65 -18.26 -0.35
C SER A 153 -29.61 -17.77 0.67
N ASP A 154 -29.77 -18.17 1.93
CA ASP A 154 -28.91 -17.73 3.04
C ASP A 154 -27.52 -18.37 2.94
N ALA A 155 -27.43 -19.63 2.50
CA ALA A 155 -26.18 -20.32 2.20
C ALA A 155 -25.43 -19.68 1.02
N VAL A 156 -26.15 -19.29 -0.04
CA VAL A 156 -25.57 -18.54 -1.17
C VAL A 156 -25.04 -17.19 -0.69
N TRP A 157 -25.77 -16.50 0.18
CA TRP A 157 -25.31 -15.23 0.75
C TRP A 157 -24.06 -15.40 1.64
N VAL A 158 -24.07 -16.35 2.58
CA VAL A 158 -22.92 -16.62 3.48
C VAL A 158 -21.68 -17.01 2.68
N SER A 159 -21.81 -17.93 1.72
CA SER A 159 -20.69 -18.33 0.87
C SER A 159 -20.17 -17.17 -0.01
N GLY A 160 -21.08 -16.33 -0.52
CA GLY A 160 -20.73 -15.11 -1.24
C GLY A 160 -19.93 -14.12 -0.37
N MET A 161 -20.35 -13.92 0.87
CA MET A 161 -19.67 -13.06 1.84
C MET A 161 -18.29 -13.61 2.22
N LEU A 162 -18.17 -14.92 2.47
CA LEU A 162 -16.88 -15.55 2.77
C LEU A 162 -15.90 -15.47 1.60
N ASN A 163 -16.39 -15.62 0.36
CA ASN A 163 -15.57 -15.41 -0.85
C ASN A 163 -15.16 -13.94 -1.00
N GLN A 164 -16.06 -13.00 -0.71
CA GLN A 164 -15.74 -11.58 -0.72
C GLN A 164 -14.69 -11.24 0.35
N TYR A 165 -14.82 -11.79 1.56
CA TYR A 165 -13.84 -11.68 2.62
C TYR A 165 -12.47 -12.16 2.15
N GLU A 166 -12.38 -13.35 1.53
CA GLU A 166 -11.11 -13.89 1.05
C GLU A 166 -10.47 -13.00 -0.02
N LYS A 167 -11.27 -12.39 -0.91
CA LYS A 167 -10.77 -11.39 -1.86
C LYS A 167 -10.23 -10.14 -1.16
N GLN A 168 -10.92 -9.63 -0.15
CA GLN A 168 -10.47 -8.46 0.62
C GLN A 168 -9.22 -8.76 1.44
N LYS A 169 -9.14 -9.95 2.05
CA LYS A 169 -7.94 -10.44 2.73
C LYS A 169 -6.74 -10.51 1.80
N ASN A 170 -6.91 -11.07 0.60
CA ASN A 170 -5.85 -11.13 -0.41
C ASN A 170 -5.42 -9.74 -0.89
N GLN A 171 -6.35 -8.79 -0.99
CA GLN A 171 -6.05 -7.41 -1.29
C GLN A 171 -5.23 -6.76 -0.16
N TYR A 172 -5.65 -6.92 1.09
CA TYR A 172 -4.92 -6.47 2.28
C TYR A 172 -3.48 -7.00 2.30
N ILE A 173 -3.28 -8.30 2.03
CA ILE A 173 -1.94 -8.91 1.99
C ILE A 173 -1.06 -8.22 0.95
N LYS A 174 -1.57 -8.00 -0.27
CA LYS A 174 -0.84 -7.30 -1.34
C LYS A 174 -0.50 -5.87 -0.96
N THR A 175 -1.44 -5.13 -0.35
CA THR A 175 -1.21 -3.74 0.08
C THR A 175 -0.17 -3.69 1.21
N ARG A 176 -0.24 -4.62 2.17
CA ARG A 176 0.74 -4.74 3.25
C ARG A 176 2.13 -5.08 2.73
N GLU A 177 2.24 -5.97 1.75
CA GLU A 177 3.51 -6.25 1.08
C GLU A 177 4.05 -5.03 0.33
N ALA A 178 3.17 -4.26 -0.33
CA ALA A 178 3.55 -3.05 -1.04
C ALA A 178 4.05 -1.92 -0.12
N GLN A 179 3.62 -1.91 1.15
CA GLN A 179 4.10 -1.02 2.21
C GLN A 179 5.57 -1.30 2.58
N VAL A 180 6.00 -2.56 2.52
CA VAL A 180 7.36 -2.95 2.84
C VAL A 180 8.26 -2.66 1.63
N LYS A 181 9.25 -1.78 1.82
CA LYS A 181 10.24 -1.46 0.78
C LYS A 181 11.19 -2.64 0.60
N GLN A 182 11.45 -3.02 -0.65
CA GLN A 182 12.53 -3.97 -0.93
C GLN A 182 13.91 -3.34 -0.58
N PRO A 183 14.95 -4.13 -0.29
CA PRO A 183 16.26 -3.60 0.10
C PRO A 183 16.85 -2.59 -0.89
N LEU A 184 16.71 -2.85 -2.20
CA LEU A 184 17.14 -1.92 -3.25
C LEU A 184 16.27 -0.66 -3.32
N GLU A 185 14.95 -0.79 -3.12
CA GLU A 185 14.05 0.36 -3.04
C GLU A 185 14.41 1.25 -1.85
N SER A 186 14.81 0.67 -0.72
CA SER A 186 15.27 1.43 0.46
C SER A 186 16.55 2.23 0.16
N LEU A 187 17.50 1.65 -0.59
CA LEU A 187 18.70 2.36 -1.01
C LEU A 187 18.35 3.51 -1.95
N PHE A 188 17.53 3.26 -2.98
CA PHE A 188 17.12 4.31 -3.92
C PHE A 188 16.32 5.41 -3.25
N TRP A 189 15.46 5.05 -2.29
CA TRP A 189 14.73 6.02 -1.49
C TRP A 189 15.67 6.95 -0.70
N TYR A 190 16.70 6.39 -0.07
CA TYR A 190 17.68 7.17 0.71
C TYR A 190 18.54 8.08 -0.19
N VAL A 191 19.01 7.56 -1.33
CA VAL A 191 19.95 8.27 -2.21
C VAL A 191 19.22 9.24 -3.17
N SER A 192 17.94 8.98 -3.47
CA SER A 192 17.13 9.71 -4.46
C SER A 192 17.15 11.23 -4.29
N PRO A 193 16.90 11.82 -3.10
CA PRO A 193 16.87 13.27 -2.93
C PRO A 193 18.19 13.92 -3.36
N TYR A 194 19.31 13.28 -3.03
CA TYR A 194 20.65 13.75 -3.40
C TYR A 194 20.89 13.68 -4.90
N LEU A 195 20.47 12.61 -5.57
CA LEU A 195 20.64 12.46 -7.03
C LEU A 195 19.84 13.51 -7.80
N VAL A 196 18.64 13.87 -7.32
CA VAL A 196 17.83 14.94 -7.91
C VAL A 196 18.55 16.29 -7.76
N CYS A 197 19.03 16.63 -6.56
CA CYS A 197 19.83 17.85 -6.35
C CYS A 197 21.05 17.88 -7.29
N PHE A 198 21.75 16.75 -7.41
CA PHE A 198 22.92 16.63 -8.28
C PHE A 198 22.57 16.80 -9.76
N ALA A 199 21.46 16.20 -10.21
CA ALA A 199 20.98 16.31 -11.59
C ALA A 199 20.63 17.77 -11.95
N ILE A 200 19.94 18.48 -11.05
CA ILE A 200 19.58 19.90 -11.22
C ILE A 200 20.86 20.75 -11.28
N ALA A 201 21.75 20.59 -10.29
CA ALA A 201 22.99 21.35 -10.22
C ALA A 201 23.89 21.11 -11.46
N LEU A 202 23.98 19.86 -11.92
CA LEU A 202 24.73 19.48 -13.12
C LEU A 202 24.15 20.11 -14.38
N ARG A 203 22.81 20.12 -14.53
CA ARG A 203 22.14 20.72 -15.68
C ARG A 203 22.35 22.24 -15.72
N LEU A 204 22.19 22.92 -14.59
CA LEU A 204 22.44 24.37 -14.49
C LEU A 204 23.89 24.69 -14.86
N THR A 205 24.85 23.95 -14.28
CA THR A 205 26.28 24.14 -14.54
C THR A 205 26.63 23.94 -16.02
N LYS A 206 26.07 22.91 -16.66
CA LYS A 206 26.25 22.66 -18.09
C LYS A 206 25.79 23.84 -18.93
N VAL A 207 24.57 24.34 -18.70
CA VAL A 207 24.01 25.46 -19.47
C VAL A 207 24.90 26.69 -19.33
N THR A 208 25.34 27.01 -18.11
CA THR A 208 26.28 28.12 -17.86
C THR A 208 27.60 27.94 -18.61
N ALA A 209 28.13 26.71 -18.63
CA ALA A 209 29.39 26.39 -19.28
C ALA A 209 29.31 26.50 -20.82
N GLU A 210 28.20 26.06 -21.41
CA GLU A 210 27.93 26.18 -22.85
C GLU A 210 27.82 27.66 -23.25
N LEU A 211 27.07 28.47 -22.48
CA LEU A 211 26.98 29.92 -22.71
C LEU A 211 28.35 30.63 -22.62
N LYS A 212 29.24 30.18 -21.74
CA LYS A 212 30.60 30.73 -21.63
C LYS A 212 31.48 30.33 -22.82
N LEU A 213 31.32 29.11 -23.36
CA LEU A 213 32.03 28.67 -24.57
C LEU A 213 31.56 29.44 -25.81
N ASP A 214 30.26 29.66 -25.95
CA ASP A 214 29.67 30.38 -27.09
C ASP A 214 30.04 31.87 -27.09
N LYS A 215 30.41 32.45 -25.94
CA LYS A 215 30.94 33.83 -25.85
C LYS A 215 32.43 33.95 -26.19
N LEU A 216 33.18 32.86 -26.13
CA LEU A 216 34.65 32.85 -26.30
C LEU A 216 35.08 32.43 -27.72
N GLY A 217 34.18 31.81 -28.49
CA GLY A 217 34.40 31.46 -29.91
C GLY A 217 33.73 32.46 -30.84
#